data_AF-A0A9D6GZU7-F1
#
_entry.id   AF-A0A9D6GZU7-F1
#
_cell.length_a   1.000
_cell.length_b   1.000
_cell.length_c   1.000
_cell.angle_alpha   90.00
_cell.angle_beta   90.00
_cell.angle_gamma   90.00
#
_symmetry.space_group_name_H-M   'P 1'
#
loop_
_entity.id
_entity.type
_entity.pdbx_description
1 polymer ?
#
loop_
_entity_poly.entity_id
_entity_poly.type
_entity_poly.pdbx_seq_one_letter_code
_entity_poly.pdbx_strand_id
1 'polypeptide(L)'
;MSRLTISHAAKAAGVTVETIRFYERRGLIAQPRKPQAGAREYDQGLIARIRFIRQAQEIGFSLREIDELLALRADPDADCADVRLRAVEKRQEVDIKLARLELIRRALDVLIASCPGGGAVTACTILGALEGASMAEFAGESTQTQALPGSGSVNGGNAMQTTILDIEGMHCKGCARTVEALLRQAPGVQKAEASYEEKRARVLHDAGLASAAVLAAIVAQGGYKAKERKA
;
A
#
# COMPACT_ATOMS: atom_id res chain seq x y z
N MET A 1 -21.71 16.74 -29.45
CA MET A 1 -20.95 15.71 -28.70
C MET A 1 -21.67 14.37 -28.84
N SER A 2 -21.00 13.33 -29.32
CA SER A 2 -21.63 12.01 -29.53
C SER A 2 -22.04 11.39 -28.19
N ARG A 3 -23.33 11.09 -28.06
CA ARG A 3 -23.92 10.39 -26.93
C ARG A 3 -24.15 8.94 -27.31
N LEU A 4 -23.72 8.02 -26.45
CA LEU A 4 -23.75 6.59 -26.73
C LEU A 4 -24.82 5.89 -25.90
N THR A 5 -25.39 4.82 -26.43
CA THR A 5 -26.20 3.88 -25.62
C THR A 5 -25.29 3.10 -24.68
N ILE A 6 -25.86 2.48 -23.63
CA ILE A 6 -25.08 1.72 -22.64
C ILE A 6 -24.14 0.67 -23.26
N SER A 7 -24.59 -0.03 -24.32
CA SER A 7 -23.78 -1.06 -25.00
C SER A 7 -22.60 -0.44 -25.74
N HIS A 8 -22.81 0.70 -26.41
CA HIS A 8 -21.73 1.41 -27.10
C HIS A 8 -20.77 2.07 -26.10
N ALA A 9 -21.29 2.60 -24.99
CA ALA A 9 -20.48 3.15 -23.89
C ALA A 9 -19.60 2.07 -23.24
N ALA A 10 -20.16 0.89 -22.98
CA ALA A 10 -19.44 -0.28 -22.46
C ALA A 10 -18.29 -0.67 -23.39
N LYS A 11 -18.57 -0.81 -24.69
CA LYS A 11 -17.53 -1.09 -25.71
C LYS A 11 -16.46 0.00 -25.77
N ALA A 12 -16.86 1.28 -25.75
CA ALA A 12 -15.94 2.41 -25.82
C ALA A 12 -15.08 2.58 -24.55
N ALA A 13 -15.57 2.13 -23.39
CA ALA A 13 -14.81 2.13 -22.15
C ALA A 13 -14.05 0.80 -21.90
N GLY A 14 -14.27 -0.22 -22.74
CA GLY A 14 -13.67 -1.54 -22.60
C GLY A 14 -14.13 -2.26 -21.33
N VAL A 15 -15.41 -2.14 -20.97
CA VAL A 15 -16.04 -2.83 -19.84
C VAL A 15 -17.33 -3.52 -20.30
N THR A 16 -17.91 -4.38 -19.45
CA THR A 16 -19.23 -4.96 -19.72
C THR A 16 -20.37 -4.01 -19.35
N VAL A 17 -21.57 -4.25 -19.88
CA VAL A 17 -22.77 -3.49 -19.52
C VAL A 17 -23.10 -3.67 -18.03
N GLU A 18 -22.88 -4.87 -17.50
CA GLU A 18 -23.05 -5.20 -16.08
C GLU A 18 -22.10 -4.37 -15.21
N THR A 19 -20.87 -4.14 -15.67
CA THR A 19 -19.87 -3.33 -14.98
C THR A 19 -20.31 -1.87 -14.89
N ILE A 20 -20.85 -1.30 -15.98
CA ILE A 20 -21.43 0.05 -15.95
C ILE A 20 -22.58 0.11 -14.93
N ARG A 21 -23.53 -0.83 -15.00
CA ARG A 21 -24.65 -0.88 -14.04
C ARG A 21 -24.16 -1.07 -12.60
N PHE A 22 -23.08 -1.81 -12.40
CA PHE A 22 -22.46 -2.00 -11.09
C PHE A 22 -21.89 -0.69 -10.56
N TYR A 23 -21.16 0.08 -11.37
CA TYR A 23 -20.67 1.40 -10.97
C TYR A 23 -21.80 2.38 -10.69
N GLU A 24 -22.90 2.36 -11.45
CA GLU A 24 -24.10 3.17 -11.18
C GLU A 24 -24.70 2.84 -9.81
N ARG A 25 -24.88 1.54 -9.49
CA ARG A 25 -25.43 1.09 -8.20
C ARG A 25 -24.52 1.45 -7.02
N ARG A 26 -23.20 1.47 -7.26
CA ARG A 26 -22.20 1.84 -6.25
C ARG A 26 -21.99 3.35 -6.13
N GLY A 27 -22.68 4.17 -6.94
CA GLY A 27 -22.56 5.63 -6.90
C GLY A 27 -21.30 6.19 -7.54
N LEU A 28 -20.44 5.35 -8.14
CA LEU A 28 -19.16 5.77 -8.72
C LEU A 28 -19.34 6.56 -10.02
N ILE A 29 -20.45 6.34 -10.71
CA ILE A 29 -20.85 7.09 -11.90
C ILE A 29 -22.32 7.50 -11.77
N ALA A 30 -22.63 8.72 -12.21
CA ALA A 30 -24.02 9.18 -12.24
C ALA A 30 -24.80 8.40 -13.29
N GLN A 31 -25.95 7.85 -12.89
CA GLN A 31 -26.87 7.21 -13.84
C GLN A 31 -27.54 8.30 -14.69
N PRO A 32 -27.42 8.25 -16.04
CA PRO A 32 -28.11 9.21 -16.90
C PRO A 32 -29.62 9.13 -16.74
N ARG A 33 -30.29 10.29 -16.80
CA ARG A 33 -31.76 10.37 -16.75
C ARG A 33 -32.36 9.56 -17.89
N LYS A 34 -33.42 8.81 -17.59
CA LYS A 34 -34.17 8.06 -18.61
C LYS A 34 -35.02 9.07 -19.43
N PRO A 35 -34.82 9.18 -20.75
CA PRO A 35 -35.65 10.06 -21.58
C PRO A 35 -37.08 9.51 -21.72
N GLN A 36 -38.03 10.37 -22.12
CA GLN A 36 -39.45 10.00 -22.32
C GLN A 36 -39.63 8.90 -23.39
N ALA A 37 -38.76 8.87 -24.40
CA ALA A 37 -38.64 7.80 -25.37
C ALA A 37 -37.15 7.53 -25.64
N GLY A 38 -36.78 6.26 -25.85
CA GLY A 38 -35.42 5.86 -26.18
C GLY A 38 -34.60 5.30 -25.01
N ALA A 39 -33.28 5.29 -25.19
CA ALA A 39 -32.33 4.70 -24.26
C ALA A 39 -31.58 5.75 -23.44
N ARG A 40 -31.01 5.35 -22.30
CA ARG A 40 -30.07 6.20 -21.55
C ARG A 40 -28.87 6.55 -22.43
N GLU A 41 -28.47 7.81 -22.37
CA GLU A 41 -27.38 8.38 -23.15
C GLU A 41 -26.16 8.65 -22.26
N TYR A 42 -25.00 8.18 -22.68
CA TYR A 42 -23.73 8.30 -22.00
C TYR A 42 -22.86 9.26 -22.81
N ASP A 43 -22.44 10.36 -22.19
CA ASP A 43 -21.53 11.31 -22.82
C ASP A 43 -20.05 10.87 -22.73
N GLN A 44 -19.18 11.62 -23.38
CA GLN A 44 -17.74 11.33 -23.40
C GLN A 44 -17.08 11.51 -22.02
N GLY A 45 -17.60 12.39 -21.17
CA GLY A 45 -17.07 12.59 -19.81
C GLY A 45 -17.32 11.36 -18.93
N LEU A 46 -18.52 10.80 -19.03
CA LEU A 46 -18.92 9.57 -18.34
C LEU A 46 -18.10 8.37 -18.83
N ILE A 47 -17.88 8.26 -20.15
CA ILE A 47 -17.00 7.22 -20.73
C ILE A 47 -15.56 7.36 -20.22
N ALA A 48 -15.03 8.58 -20.16
CA ALA A 48 -13.69 8.83 -19.62
C ALA A 48 -13.60 8.48 -18.12
N ARG A 49 -14.67 8.74 -17.35
CA ARG A 49 -14.77 8.34 -15.94
C ARG A 49 -14.80 6.82 -15.77
N ILE A 50 -15.55 6.10 -16.60
CA ILE A 50 -15.59 4.63 -16.58
C ILE A 50 -14.21 4.04 -16.90
N ARG A 51 -13.51 4.59 -17.91
CA ARG A 51 -12.14 4.17 -18.24
C ARG A 51 -11.17 4.41 -17.08
N PHE A 52 -11.29 5.55 -16.41
CA PHE A 52 -10.49 5.87 -15.23
C PHE A 52 -10.69 4.85 -14.11
N ILE A 53 -11.96 4.55 -13.77
CA ILE A 53 -12.29 3.55 -12.73
C ILE A 53 -11.67 2.20 -13.08
N ARG A 54 -11.85 1.74 -14.33
CA ARG A 54 -11.28 0.47 -14.80
C ARG A 54 -9.75 0.44 -14.63
N GLN A 55 -9.04 1.45 -15.12
CA GLN A 55 -7.57 1.50 -15.04
C GLN A 55 -7.08 1.53 -13.59
N ALA A 56 -7.75 2.28 -12.71
CA ALA A 56 -7.38 2.33 -11.30
C ALA A 56 -7.61 0.98 -10.61
N GLN A 57 -8.67 0.24 -10.96
CA GLN A 57 -8.87 -1.12 -10.46
C GLN A 57 -7.80 -2.09 -10.95
N GLU A 58 -7.36 -1.99 -12.21
CA GLU A 58 -6.28 -2.82 -12.77
C GLU A 58 -4.94 -2.61 -12.02
N ILE A 59 -4.69 -1.40 -11.50
CA ILE A 59 -3.52 -1.09 -10.67
C ILE A 59 -3.66 -1.60 -9.22
N GLY A 60 -4.87 -1.96 -8.79
CA GLY A 60 -5.15 -2.50 -7.47
C GLY A 60 -5.77 -1.51 -6.47
N PHE A 61 -6.26 -0.36 -6.95
CA PHE A 61 -7.09 0.52 -6.11
C PHE A 61 -8.47 -0.12 -5.88
N SER A 62 -8.93 -0.08 -4.64
CA SER A 62 -10.28 -0.43 -4.23
C SER A 62 -11.28 0.61 -4.70
N LEU A 63 -12.56 0.23 -4.77
CA LEU A 63 -13.63 1.15 -5.18
C LEU A 63 -13.71 2.39 -4.29
N ARG A 64 -13.38 2.26 -3.00
CA ARG A 64 -13.37 3.39 -2.06
C ARG A 64 -12.24 4.38 -2.41
N GLU A 65 -11.04 3.88 -2.62
CA GLU A 65 -9.89 4.74 -3.01
C GLU A 65 -10.10 5.38 -4.38
N ILE A 66 -10.75 4.67 -5.30
CA ILE A 66 -11.12 5.23 -6.60
C ILE A 66 -12.10 6.40 -6.45
N ASP A 67 -13.06 6.29 -5.53
CA ASP A 67 -13.99 7.39 -5.25
C ASP A 67 -13.25 8.61 -4.68
N GLU A 68 -12.29 8.39 -3.78
CA GLU A 68 -11.41 9.45 -3.25
C GLU A 68 -10.57 10.10 -4.36
N LEU A 69 -10.01 9.31 -5.29
CA LEU A 69 -9.28 9.82 -6.45
C LEU A 69 -10.20 10.59 -7.42
N LEU A 70 -11.45 10.16 -7.58
CA LEU A 70 -12.44 10.85 -8.40
C LEU A 70 -12.89 12.18 -7.78
N ALA A 71 -12.95 12.25 -6.44
CA ALA A 71 -13.21 13.48 -5.71
C ALA A 71 -12.05 14.48 -5.89
N LEU A 72 -10.80 14.04 -5.71
CA LEU A 72 -9.61 14.86 -5.96
C LEU A 72 -9.56 15.39 -7.40
N ARG A 73 -9.97 14.59 -8.39
CA ARG A 73 -10.02 15.02 -9.80
C ARG A 73 -11.09 16.08 -10.07
N ALA A 74 -12.18 16.08 -9.30
CA ALA A 74 -13.30 17.01 -9.48
C ALA A 74 -13.09 18.33 -8.73
N ASP A 75 -12.17 18.37 -7.78
CA ASP A 75 -11.84 19.53 -6.97
C ASP A 75 -10.84 20.45 -7.71
N PRO A 76 -11.18 21.72 -7.99
CA PRO A 76 -10.29 22.66 -8.66
C PRO A 76 -9.07 23.08 -7.81
N ASP A 77 -9.15 22.93 -6.49
CA ASP A 77 -8.09 23.30 -5.55
C ASP A 77 -7.18 22.13 -5.16
N ALA A 78 -7.48 20.92 -5.66
CA ALA A 78 -6.70 19.73 -5.35
C ALA A 78 -5.27 19.81 -5.92
N ASP A 79 -4.30 19.40 -5.09
CA ASP A 79 -2.89 19.37 -5.46
C ASP A 79 -2.53 17.96 -5.98
N CYS A 80 -1.67 17.89 -7.00
CA CYS A 80 -1.13 16.62 -7.48
C CYS A 80 -0.37 15.86 -6.38
N ALA A 81 0.04 16.55 -5.31
CA ALA A 81 0.49 16.00 -4.05
C ALA A 81 -0.42 14.92 -3.47
N ASP A 82 -1.73 15.18 -3.44
CA ASP A 82 -2.69 14.34 -2.76
C ASP A 82 -2.89 13.05 -3.55
N VAL A 83 -2.91 13.15 -4.89
CA VAL A 83 -2.91 12.00 -5.80
C VAL A 83 -1.63 11.18 -5.66
N ARG A 84 -0.46 11.85 -5.57
CA ARG A 84 0.83 11.17 -5.37
C ARG A 84 0.87 10.41 -4.04
N LEU A 85 0.35 11.00 -2.97
CA LEU A 85 0.28 10.34 -1.67
C LEU A 85 -0.50 9.02 -1.76
N ARG A 86 -1.67 9.02 -2.41
CA ARG A 86 -2.47 7.79 -2.59
C ARG A 86 -1.75 6.73 -3.42
N ALA A 87 -0.99 7.15 -4.43
CA ALA A 87 -0.18 6.22 -5.22
C ALA A 87 0.96 5.59 -4.40
N VAL A 88 1.61 6.36 -3.52
CA VAL A 88 2.64 5.86 -2.60
C VAL A 88 2.06 4.88 -1.59
N GLU A 89 0.92 5.22 -0.97
CA GLU A 89 0.22 4.32 -0.03
C GLU A 89 -0.14 3.00 -0.73
N LYS A 90 -0.70 3.07 -1.95
CA LYS A 90 -1.02 1.87 -2.73
C LYS A 90 0.21 1.02 -3.03
N ARG A 91 1.34 1.65 -3.37
CA ARG A 91 2.61 0.94 -3.58
C ARG A 91 3.05 0.22 -2.32
N GLN A 92 2.99 0.85 -1.15
CA GLN A 92 3.35 0.22 0.12
C GLN A 92 2.46 -1.00 0.43
N GLU A 93 1.16 -0.91 0.16
CA GLU A 93 0.27 -2.07 0.30
C GLU A 93 0.66 -3.22 -0.64
N VAL A 94 1.08 -2.91 -1.87
CA VAL A 94 1.58 -3.90 -2.83
C VAL A 94 2.87 -4.54 -2.33
N ASP A 95 3.83 -3.75 -1.84
CA ASP A 95 5.11 -4.22 -1.31
C ASP A 95 4.90 -5.18 -0.11
N ILE A 96 3.96 -4.87 0.79
CA ILE A 96 3.57 -5.75 1.91
C ILE A 96 3.00 -7.08 1.39
N LYS A 97 2.11 -7.03 0.39
CA LYS A 97 1.54 -8.24 -0.22
C LYS A 97 2.60 -9.08 -0.91
N LEU A 98 3.56 -8.46 -1.61
CA LEU A 98 4.67 -9.16 -2.24
C LEU A 98 5.52 -9.90 -1.20
N ALA A 99 5.91 -9.24 -0.11
CA ALA A 99 6.68 -9.89 0.96
C ALA A 99 5.96 -11.12 1.55
N ARG A 100 4.64 -11.02 1.76
CA ARG A 100 3.82 -12.16 2.22
C ARG A 100 3.75 -13.28 1.19
N LEU A 101 3.56 -12.95 -0.08
CA LEU A 101 3.51 -13.92 -1.17
C LEU A 101 4.87 -14.62 -1.36
N GLU A 102 5.98 -13.92 -1.16
CA GLU A 102 7.33 -14.50 -1.17
C GLU A 102 7.55 -15.48 -0.02
N LEU A 103 7.01 -15.20 1.18
CA LEU A 103 7.04 -16.14 2.29
C LEU A 103 6.25 -17.42 1.95
N ILE A 104 5.03 -17.28 1.43
CA ILE A 104 4.19 -18.41 1.01
C ILE A 104 4.89 -19.22 -0.09
N ARG A 105 5.47 -18.54 -1.08
CA ARG A 105 6.22 -19.18 -2.16
C ARG A 105 7.37 -20.01 -1.62
N ARG A 106 8.19 -19.46 -0.71
CA ARG A 106 9.30 -20.22 -0.10
C ARG A 106 8.82 -21.43 0.68
N ALA A 107 7.72 -21.31 1.43
CA ALA A 107 7.14 -22.45 2.13
C ALA A 107 6.68 -23.55 1.15
N LEU A 108 6.04 -23.17 0.05
CA LEU A 108 5.65 -24.11 -1.01
C LEU A 108 6.88 -24.75 -1.68
N ASP A 109 7.94 -23.98 -1.95
CA ASP A 109 9.18 -24.50 -2.56
C ASP A 109 9.83 -25.59 -1.68
N VAL A 110 9.83 -25.43 -0.35
CA VAL A 110 10.32 -26.45 0.61
C VAL A 110 9.47 -27.71 0.56
N LEU A 111 8.14 -27.57 0.54
CA LEU A 111 7.22 -28.71 0.47
C LEU A 111 7.39 -29.48 -0.84
N ILE A 112 7.52 -28.78 -1.96
CA ILE A 112 7.74 -29.36 -3.28
C ILE A 112 9.08 -30.10 -3.33
N ALA A 113 10.17 -29.50 -2.81
CA ALA A 113 11.49 -30.11 -2.79
C ALA A 113 11.55 -31.39 -1.93
N SER A 114 10.68 -31.49 -0.91
CA SER A 114 10.58 -32.67 -0.03
C SER A 114 9.70 -33.78 -0.61
N CYS A 115 9.05 -33.54 -1.76
CA CYS A 115 8.20 -34.51 -2.41
C CYS A 115 9.01 -35.40 -3.35
N PRO A 116 8.90 -36.74 -3.25
CA PRO A 116 9.58 -37.65 -4.17
C PRO A 116 9.06 -37.59 -5.62
N GLY A 117 7.97 -36.84 -5.88
CA GLY A 117 7.44 -36.62 -7.23
C GLY A 117 6.63 -37.78 -7.82
N GLY A 118 6.51 -38.90 -7.10
CA GLY A 118 5.72 -40.06 -7.49
C GLY A 118 5.51 -41.04 -6.33
N GLY A 119 4.49 -41.89 -6.41
CA GLY A 119 4.14 -42.87 -5.39
C GLY A 119 2.67 -42.78 -4.93
N ALA A 120 2.31 -43.57 -3.93
CA ALA A 120 0.98 -43.55 -3.33
C ALA A 120 0.74 -42.26 -2.55
N VAL A 121 -0.46 -41.68 -2.65
CA VAL A 121 -0.85 -40.44 -1.95
C VAL A 121 -0.75 -40.58 -0.43
N THR A 122 -0.94 -41.79 0.10
CA THR A 122 -0.78 -42.11 1.52
C THR A 122 0.65 -41.95 2.05
N ALA A 123 1.65 -41.90 1.15
CA ALA A 123 3.05 -41.63 1.47
C ALA A 123 3.51 -40.22 1.05
N CYS A 124 2.56 -39.33 0.72
CA CYS A 124 2.86 -37.98 0.27
C CYS A 124 3.39 -37.11 1.41
N THR A 125 4.66 -36.73 1.32
CA THR A 125 5.33 -35.87 2.30
C THR A 125 4.70 -34.47 2.39
N ILE A 126 4.14 -33.94 1.30
CA ILE A 126 3.43 -32.66 1.29
C ILE A 126 2.17 -32.73 2.15
N LEU A 127 1.35 -33.77 1.99
CA LEU A 127 0.12 -33.92 2.78
C LEU A 127 0.45 -34.12 4.26
N GLY A 128 1.42 -34.98 4.56
CA GLY A 128 1.88 -35.16 5.94
C GLY A 128 2.41 -33.88 6.58
N ALA A 129 3.14 -33.03 5.83
CA ALA A 129 3.62 -31.75 6.32
C ALA A 129 2.49 -30.73 6.55
N LEU A 130 1.45 -30.71 5.70
CA LEU A 130 0.29 -29.81 5.87
C LEU A 130 -0.60 -30.24 7.04
N GLU A 131 -0.74 -31.54 7.29
CA GLU A 131 -1.47 -32.08 8.44
C GLU A 131 -0.69 -31.82 9.75
N GLY A 132 0.64 -31.97 9.73
CA GLY A 132 1.53 -31.72 10.86
C GLY A 132 1.82 -30.25 11.17
N ALA A 133 1.70 -29.34 10.19
CA ALA A 133 1.88 -27.90 10.38
C ALA A 133 0.81 -27.26 11.29
N SER A 134 -0.25 -28.01 11.64
CA SER A 134 -1.23 -27.58 12.65
C SER A 134 -0.82 -27.88 14.11
N MET A 135 0.33 -28.55 14.35
CA MET A 135 0.72 -29.05 15.68
C MET A 135 2.20 -28.76 16.06
N ALA A 136 2.80 -27.68 15.55
CA ALA A 136 4.23 -27.36 15.77
C ALA A 136 4.50 -26.16 16.72
N GLU A 137 3.62 -25.88 17.69
CA GLU A 137 3.91 -24.91 18.77
C GLU A 137 3.86 -25.49 20.20
N PHE A 138 3.53 -26.77 20.42
CA PHE A 138 3.50 -27.32 21.79
C PHE A 138 4.01 -28.77 21.88
N ALA A 139 5.26 -28.90 22.32
CA ALA A 139 5.97 -30.04 22.94
C ALA A 139 7.30 -30.31 22.20
N GLY A 140 8.47 -29.85 22.61
CA GLY A 140 8.92 -29.50 23.96
C GLY A 140 9.58 -30.71 24.61
N GLU A 141 10.88 -30.91 24.36
CA GLU A 141 11.72 -31.78 25.19
C GLU A 141 13.00 -31.03 25.62
N SER A 142 12.92 -30.50 26.83
CA SER A 142 13.90 -30.65 27.90
C SER A 142 15.39 -30.43 27.60
N THR A 143 15.92 -29.28 27.99
CA THR A 143 17.14 -29.25 28.82
C THR A 143 17.09 -28.07 29.79
N GLN A 144 17.11 -28.40 31.08
CA GLN A 144 17.25 -27.49 32.21
C GLN A 144 18.65 -26.86 32.20
N THR A 145 18.76 -25.56 32.50
CA THR A 145 19.74 -25.03 33.46
C THR A 145 19.23 -23.71 34.05
N GLN A 146 18.86 -23.81 35.33
CA GLN A 146 18.88 -22.88 36.46
C GLN A 146 18.84 -21.35 36.29
N ALA A 147 18.18 -20.73 37.28
CA ALA A 147 17.75 -19.34 37.34
C ALA A 147 18.55 -18.48 38.36
N LEU A 148 18.67 -17.18 37.99
CA LEU A 148 18.65 -15.94 38.80
C LEU A 148 19.87 -15.58 39.69
N PRO A 149 20.08 -14.29 40.08
CA PRO A 149 19.30 -13.07 39.79
C PRO A 149 20.13 -11.86 39.29
N GLY A 150 19.46 -10.93 38.60
CA GLY A 150 20.04 -9.64 38.24
C GLY A 150 18.94 -8.61 37.99
N SER A 151 18.52 -7.95 39.06
CA SER A 151 17.75 -6.70 39.03
C SER A 151 18.54 -5.66 38.26
N GLY A 152 18.26 -5.54 36.96
CA GLY A 152 18.73 -4.46 36.10
C GLY A 152 17.57 -3.50 35.86
N SER A 153 17.55 -2.43 36.65
CA SER A 153 16.73 -1.24 36.43
C SER A 153 16.67 -0.88 34.95
N VAL A 154 15.49 -0.98 34.30
CA VAL A 154 15.29 -0.44 32.95
C VAL A 154 15.19 1.07 33.08
N ASN A 155 16.36 1.71 33.14
CA ASN A 155 16.51 3.14 32.90
C ASN A 155 16.91 3.29 31.44
N GLY A 156 15.99 3.80 30.62
CA GLY A 156 16.19 3.96 29.19
C GLY A 156 15.08 4.78 28.56
N GLY A 157 14.75 5.93 29.17
CA GLY A 157 14.12 7.00 28.40
C GLY A 157 15.14 7.42 27.34
N ASN A 158 15.00 6.89 26.12
CA ASN A 158 15.90 7.25 25.05
C ASN A 158 15.77 8.75 24.79
N ALA A 159 16.94 9.39 24.64
CA ALA A 159 17.00 10.80 24.33
C ALA A 159 16.34 11.05 22.97
N MET A 160 15.28 11.86 22.98
CA MET A 160 14.72 12.44 21.76
C MET A 160 15.84 13.18 21.04
N GLN A 161 16.09 12.81 19.79
CA GLN A 161 17.09 13.44 18.93
C GLN A 161 16.46 14.01 17.68
N THR A 162 17.10 15.03 17.11
CA THR A 162 16.67 15.63 15.85
C THR A 162 17.63 15.24 14.74
N THR A 163 17.15 14.46 13.78
CA THR A 163 17.90 14.07 12.59
C THR A 163 17.47 14.92 11.39
N ILE A 164 18.45 15.33 10.58
CA ILE A 164 18.21 16.03 9.31
C ILE A 164 18.52 15.08 8.16
N LEU A 165 17.55 14.89 7.27
CA LEU A 165 17.68 14.12 6.05
C LEU A 165 17.77 15.06 4.85
N ASP A 166 18.77 14.86 4.00
CA ASP A 166 18.80 15.41 2.65
C ASP A 166 17.96 14.52 1.73
N ILE A 167 16.98 15.11 1.02
CA ILE A 167 16.00 14.37 0.23
C ILE A 167 15.99 14.85 -1.22
N GLU A 168 16.31 13.94 -2.15
CA GLU A 168 16.21 14.17 -3.59
C GLU A 168 14.85 13.70 -4.13
N GLY A 169 14.33 14.41 -5.14
CA GLY A 169 13.05 14.12 -5.78
C GLY A 169 11.84 14.85 -5.17
N MET A 170 12.05 15.77 -4.22
CA MET A 170 11.03 16.73 -3.78
C MET A 170 11.01 17.94 -4.72
N HIS A 171 9.95 18.06 -5.52
CA HIS A 171 9.82 19.11 -6.55
C HIS A 171 8.70 20.12 -6.26
N CYS A 172 7.89 19.91 -5.22
CA CYS A 172 6.82 20.81 -4.85
C CYS A 172 6.47 20.69 -3.36
N LYS A 173 5.67 21.63 -2.86
CA LYS A 173 5.06 21.60 -1.50
C LYS A 173 4.33 20.28 -1.23
N GLY A 174 3.74 19.69 -2.26
CA GLY A 174 3.15 18.37 -2.20
C GLY A 174 4.08 17.24 -1.80
N CYS A 175 5.26 17.21 -2.40
CA CYS A 175 6.28 16.21 -2.10
C CYS A 175 6.73 16.29 -0.64
N ALA A 176 6.87 17.51 -0.12
CA ALA A 176 7.19 17.75 1.28
C ALA A 176 6.09 17.19 2.21
N ARG A 177 4.81 17.48 1.93
CA ARG A 177 3.69 16.91 2.70
C ARG A 177 3.67 15.38 2.68
N THR A 178 3.93 14.75 1.53
CA THR A 178 4.04 13.28 1.43
C THR A 178 5.17 12.75 2.31
N VAL A 179 6.35 13.38 2.26
CA VAL A 179 7.51 12.98 3.09
C VAL A 179 7.21 13.12 4.58
N GLU A 180 6.56 14.21 5.01
CA GLU A 180 6.12 14.37 6.40
C GLU A 180 5.15 13.27 6.83
N ALA A 181 4.14 12.98 6.00
CA ALA A 181 3.14 11.96 6.30
C ALA A 181 3.77 10.57 6.44
N LEU A 182 4.74 10.23 5.59
CA LEU A 182 5.49 8.97 5.68
C LEU A 182 6.32 8.89 6.96
N LEU A 183 7.06 9.96 7.29
CA LEU A 183 7.92 9.99 8.47
C LEU A 183 7.12 9.93 9.78
N ARG A 184 5.94 10.55 9.85
CA ARG A 184 5.07 10.50 11.04
C ARG A 184 4.50 9.11 11.33
N GLN A 185 4.49 8.20 10.37
CA GLN A 185 4.06 6.82 10.57
C GLN A 185 5.18 5.93 11.16
N ALA A 186 6.41 6.43 11.23
CA ALA A 186 7.55 5.66 11.74
C ALA A 186 7.50 5.50 13.27
N PRO A 187 7.81 4.31 13.80
CA PRO A 187 7.91 4.09 15.25
C PRO A 187 8.93 5.04 15.90
N GLY A 188 8.53 5.71 16.98
CA GLY A 188 9.39 6.63 17.72
C GLY A 188 9.51 8.04 17.13
N VAL A 189 8.88 8.36 15.99
CA VAL A 189 8.84 9.74 15.48
C VAL A 189 7.77 10.55 16.21
N GLN A 190 8.20 11.64 16.84
CA GLN A 190 7.31 12.58 17.53
C GLN A 190 6.91 13.75 16.61
N LYS A 191 7.82 14.23 15.77
CA LYS A 191 7.57 15.33 14.84
C LYS A 191 8.39 15.16 13.56
N ALA A 192 7.80 15.47 12.41
CA ALA A 192 8.50 15.53 11.14
C ALA A 192 8.00 16.74 10.35
N GLU A 193 8.96 17.51 9.83
CA GLU A 193 8.76 18.67 8.96
C GLU A 193 9.67 18.53 7.73
N ALA A 194 9.12 18.70 6.54
CA ALA A 194 9.88 18.64 5.30
C ALA A 194 9.77 19.96 4.54
N SER A 195 10.88 20.40 3.97
CA SER A 195 10.98 21.60 3.14
C SER A 195 11.49 21.21 1.76
N TYR A 196 10.66 21.46 0.74
CA TYR A 196 11.06 21.27 -0.66
C TYR A 196 12.07 22.34 -1.11
N GLU A 197 12.01 23.55 -0.55
CA GLU A 197 12.94 24.66 -0.84
C GLU A 197 14.34 24.33 -0.36
N GLU A 198 14.44 23.78 0.86
CA GLU A 198 15.71 23.36 1.44
C GLU A 198 16.12 21.95 0.99
N LYS A 199 15.21 21.20 0.35
CA LYS A 199 15.35 19.78 -0.02
C LYS A 199 15.72 18.90 1.18
N ARG A 200 15.09 19.17 2.33
CA ARG A 200 15.41 18.53 3.61
C ARG A 200 14.17 18.14 4.39
N ALA A 201 14.32 17.14 5.27
CA ALA A 201 13.37 16.90 6.34
C ALA A 201 14.07 16.92 7.70
N ARG A 202 13.45 17.56 8.68
CA ARG A 202 13.86 17.56 10.09
C ARG A 202 12.90 16.67 10.87
N VAL A 203 13.46 15.69 11.56
CA VAL A 203 12.69 14.67 12.27
C VAL A 203 13.13 14.63 13.72
N LEU A 204 12.18 14.84 14.63
CA LEU A 204 12.34 14.60 16.06
C LEU A 204 11.87 13.18 16.38
N HIS A 205 12.77 12.35 16.90
CA HIS A 205 12.48 10.95 17.13
C HIS A 205 13.30 10.36 18.27
N ASP A 206 12.81 9.23 18.79
CA ASP A 206 13.53 8.37 19.72
C ASP A 206 14.67 7.66 18.99
N ALA A 207 15.89 7.83 19.50
CA ALA A 207 17.11 7.29 18.89
C ALA A 207 17.19 5.75 18.86
N GLY A 208 16.56 5.06 19.82
CA GLY A 208 16.58 3.60 19.85
C GLY A 208 15.38 2.95 19.15
N LEU A 209 14.35 3.71 18.79
CA LEU A 209 13.23 3.21 17.99
C LEU A 209 13.37 3.55 16.50
N ALA A 210 13.92 4.71 16.16
CA ALA A 210 14.19 5.11 14.79
C ALA A 210 15.63 5.62 14.66
N SER A 211 16.45 4.94 13.85
CA SER A 211 17.76 5.47 13.44
C SER A 211 17.63 6.27 12.15
N ALA A 212 18.63 7.10 11.84
CA ALA A 212 18.65 7.86 10.59
C ALA A 212 18.53 6.98 9.34
N ALA A 213 19.08 5.75 9.38
CA ALA A 213 18.95 4.76 8.31
C ALA A 213 17.50 4.26 8.16
N VAL A 214 16.79 4.02 9.27
CA VAL A 214 15.37 3.62 9.25
C VAL A 214 14.52 4.75 8.66
N LEU A 215 14.73 5.99 9.10
CA LEU A 215 14.00 7.15 8.58
C LEU A 215 14.27 7.36 7.08
N ALA A 216 15.52 7.23 6.63
CA ALA A 216 15.87 7.31 5.22
C ALA A 216 15.21 6.19 4.38
N ALA A 217 15.15 4.96 4.91
CA ALA A 217 14.48 3.84 4.25
C ALA A 217 12.98 4.05 4.09
N ILE A 218 12.31 4.64 5.09
CA ILE A 218 10.88 4.98 5.02
C ILE A 218 10.63 6.02 3.92
N VAL A 219 11.47 7.05 3.84
CA VAL A 219 11.39 8.05 2.77
C VAL A 219 11.66 7.42 1.39
N ALA A 220 12.55 6.42 1.31
CA ALA A 220 12.81 5.66 0.10
C ALA A 220 11.65 4.81 -0.40
N GLN A 221 10.84 4.24 0.50
CA GLN A 221 9.59 3.58 0.13
C GLN A 221 8.60 4.54 -0.56
N GLY A 222 8.64 5.83 -0.18
CA GLY A 222 7.92 6.92 -0.83
C GLY A 222 8.41 7.30 -2.24
N GLY A 223 9.48 6.65 -2.73
CA GLY A 223 10.10 6.95 -4.02
C GLY A 223 11.02 8.17 -4.01
N TYR A 224 11.49 8.59 -2.84
CA TYR A 224 12.45 9.68 -2.67
C TYR A 224 13.81 9.13 -2.27
N LYS A 225 14.92 9.73 -2.70
CA LYS A 225 16.22 9.32 -2.16
C LYS A 225 16.51 10.15 -0.92
N ALA A 226 16.73 9.51 0.22
CA ALA A 226 17.05 10.19 1.47
C ALA A 226 18.39 9.72 2.03
N LYS A 227 19.18 10.65 2.57
CA LYS A 227 20.41 10.35 3.30
C LYS A 227 20.51 11.25 4.53
N GLU A 228 21.07 10.72 5.59
CA GLU A 228 21.40 11.53 6.76
C GLU A 228 22.42 12.61 6.40
N ARG A 229 22.14 13.84 6.80
CA ARG A 229 23.12 14.91 6.76
C ARG A 229 23.97 14.82 8.02
N LYS A 230 25.18 14.30 7.88
CA LYS A 230 26.21 14.43 8.92
C LYS A 230 26.62 15.90 9.00
N ALA A 231 26.65 16.44 10.22
CA ALA A 231 27.09 17.80 10.50
C ALA A 231 28.54 18.01 10.05
#